data_AF-A0AAD3MN88-F1
#
_entry.id   AF-A0AAD3MN88-F1
#
_cell.length_a   1.000
_cell.length_b   1.000
_cell.length_c   1.000
_cell.angle_alpha   90.00
_cell.angle_beta   90.00
_cell.angle_gamma   90.00
#
_symmetry.space_group_name_H-M   'P 1'
#
loop_
_entity.id
_entity.type
_entity.pdbx_description
1 polymer ?
#
loop_
_entity_poly.entity_id
_entity_poly.type
_entity_poly.pdbx_seq_one_letter_code
_entity_poly.pdbx_strand_id
1 'polypeptide(L)' 'MSEGKARRGPNGENIESPGYPYGYPNYANCTWVIVAAEHNRIQLVSQGFALEEDFDILSVYDGPPSPGNHNV' A
#
# COMPACT_ATOMS: atom_id res chain seq x y z
N MET A 1 -16.60 -3.36 -3.70
CA MET A 1 -15.67 -4.41 -3.23
C MET A 1 -14.64 -4.62 -4.32
N SER A 2 -13.58 -3.81 -4.35
CA SER A 2 -12.42 -4.05 -5.22
C SER A 2 -11.29 -4.49 -4.32
N GLU A 3 -11.02 -5.80 -4.30
CA GLU A 3 -9.89 -6.35 -3.57
C GLU A 3 -8.60 -5.81 -4.19
N GLY A 4 -7.76 -5.16 -3.38
CA GLY A 4 -6.42 -4.78 -3.79
C GLY A 4 -5.64 -6.03 -4.18
N LYS A 5 -5.30 -6.17 -5.46
CA LYS A 5 -4.53 -7.30 -5.97
C LYS A 5 -3.16 -7.29 -5.31
N ALA A 6 -2.83 -8.34 -4.56
CA ALA A 6 -1.49 -8.60 -4.06
C ALA A 6 -0.53 -8.75 -5.26
N ARG A 7 0.05 -7.65 -5.71
CA ARG A 7 1.09 -7.67 -6.73
C ARG A 7 2.42 -7.90 -6.04
N ARG A 8 3.05 -9.04 -6.31
CA ARG A 8 4.52 -9.15 -6.22
C ARG A 8 5.08 -8.21 -7.28
N GLY A 9 5.32 -6.96 -6.92
CA GLY A 9 6.01 -6.04 -7.82
C GLY A 9 7.42 -6.59 -8.05
N PRO A 10 7.83 -6.91 -9.29
CA PRO A 10 9.25 -7.07 -9.58
C PRO A 10 9.93 -5.72 -9.32
N ASN A 11 11.22 -5.75 -8.96
CA ASN A 11 12.03 -4.54 -8.76
C ASN A 11 11.72 -3.47 -9.83
N GLY A 12 11.11 -2.34 -9.43
CA GLY A 12 10.90 -1.17 -10.31
C GLY A 12 9.49 -0.88 -10.82
N GLU A 13 8.42 -1.59 -10.42
CA GLU A 13 7.04 -1.15 -10.70
C GLU A 13 6.56 -0.07 -9.71
N ASN A 14 5.92 0.99 -10.24
CA ASN A 14 5.20 1.98 -9.43
C ASN A 14 3.98 1.33 -8.77
N ILE A 15 3.85 1.51 -7.44
CA ILE A 15 2.63 1.13 -6.70
C ILE A 15 1.74 2.37 -6.63
N GLU A 16 0.52 2.24 -7.13
CA GLU A 16 -0.44 3.33 -7.20
C GLU A 16 -1.74 2.96 -6.48
N SER A 17 -2.40 3.97 -5.91
CA SER A 17 -3.76 3.82 -5.41
C SER A 17 -4.70 3.44 -6.56
N PRO A 18 -5.74 2.61 -6.34
CA PRO A 18 -6.77 2.38 -7.35
C PRO A 18 -7.33 3.71 -7.85
N GLY A 19 -7.49 3.88 -9.16
CA GLY A 19 -8.05 5.10 -9.73
C GLY A 19 -7.08 6.29 -9.89
N TYR A 20 -5.81 6.15 -9.50
CA TYR A 20 -4.78 7.13 -9.86
C TYR A 20 -4.75 7.39 -11.40
N PRO A 21 -4.62 8.64 -11.88
CA PRO A 21 -4.43 9.89 -11.12
C PRO A 21 -5.73 10.61 -10.70
N TYR A 22 -6.91 10.01 -10.92
CA TYR A 22 -8.21 10.65 -10.75
C TYR A 22 -8.78 10.58 -9.32
N GLY A 23 -8.08 9.91 -8.41
CA GLY A 23 -8.47 9.73 -7.01
C GLY A 23 -8.87 8.28 -6.71
N TYR A 24 -8.75 7.90 -5.44
CA TYR A 24 -9.11 6.56 -4.98
C TYR A 24 -10.60 6.44 -4.66
N PRO A 25 -11.19 5.24 -4.82
CA PRO A 25 -12.60 5.04 -4.52
C PRO A 25 -12.84 5.02 -3.00
N ASN A 26 -14.03 5.47 -2.58
CA ASN A 26 -14.46 5.35 -1.19
C ASN A 26 -14.41 3.88 -0.72
N TYR A 27 -14.06 3.68 0.55
CA TYR A 27 -13.95 2.37 1.18
C TYR A 27 -12.91 1.44 0.52
N ALA A 28 -11.89 2.00 -0.15
CA ALA A 28 -10.78 1.22 -0.65
C ALA A 28 -10.03 0.56 0.52
N ASN A 29 -9.84 -0.76 0.44
CA ASN A 29 -8.99 -1.51 1.37
C ASN A 29 -7.92 -2.23 0.55
N CYS A 30 -6.72 -1.67 0.55
CA CYS A 30 -5.62 -2.12 -0.29
C CYS A 30 -4.46 -2.62 0.57
N THR A 31 -3.93 -3.79 0.22
CA THR A 31 -2.74 -4.36 0.84
C THR A 31 -1.76 -4.74 -0.25
N TRP A 32 -0.54 -4.24 -0.15
CA TRP A 32 0.58 -4.62 -1.01
C TRP A 32 1.66 -5.29 -0.17
N VAL A 33 2.21 -6.39 -0.66
CA VAL A 33 3.32 -7.10 -0.02
C VAL A 33 4.57 -6.89 -0.86
N ILE A 34 5.54 -6.16 -0.30
CA ILE A 34 6.81 -5.87 -0.94
C ILE A 34 7.85 -6.82 -0.37
N VAL A 35 8.46 -7.63 -1.25
CA VAL A 35 9.48 -8.61 -0.87
C VAL A 35 10.76 -8.30 -1.63
N ALA A 36 11.83 -8.02 -0.91
CA ALA A 36 13.16 -7.94 -1.47
C ALA A 36 13.87 -9.30 -1.39
N ALA A 37 14.86 -9.52 -2.26
CA ALA A 37 15.75 -10.66 -2.13
C ALA A 37 16.53 -10.60 -0.80
N GLU A 38 17.02 -11.74 -0.33
CA GLU A 38 17.87 -11.78 0.86
C GLU A 38 19.05 -10.81 0.72
N HIS A 39 19.39 -10.15 1.82
CA HIS A 39 20.43 -9.13 1.91
C HIS A 39 20.20 -7.83 1.11
N ASN A 40 19.04 -7.66 0.46
CA ASN A 40 18.65 -6.37 -0.12
C ASN A 40 17.88 -5.52 0.91
N ARG A 41 17.77 -4.21 0.60
CA ARG A 41 16.96 -3.24 1.37
C ARG A 41 15.78 -2.77 0.53
N ILE A 42 14.66 -2.54 1.19
CA ILE A 42 13.48 -1.91 0.59
C ILE A 42 13.60 -0.39 0.82
N GLN A 43 13.50 0.39 -0.26
CA GLN A 43 13.37 1.84 -0.21
C GLN A 43 12.02 2.21 -0.83
N LEU A 44 11.21 2.95 -0.08
CA LEU A 44 9.93 3.49 -0.55
C LEU A 44 10.07 5.00 -0.75
N VAL A 45 9.65 5.48 -1.91
CA VAL A 45 9.63 6.90 -2.25
C VAL A 45 8.24 7.24 -2.75
N SER A 46 7.54 8.13 -2.05
CA SER A 46 6.26 8.65 -2.54
C SER A 46 6.52 9.67 -3.64
N GLN A 47 6.01 9.39 -4.84
CA GLN A 47 6.03 10.34 -5.96
C GLN A 47 4.84 11.31 -5.92
N GLY A 48 3.75 10.89 -5.28
CA GLY A 48 2.59 11.71 -4.95
C GLY A 48 1.87 11.11 -3.74
N PHE A 49 1.41 11.96 -2.83
CA PHE A 49 0.74 11.53 -1.60
C PHE A 49 -0.35 12.54 -1.24
N ALA A 50 -1.61 12.09 -1.33
CA ALA A 50 -2.79 12.87 -0.96
C ALA A 50 -3.84 11.90 -0.43
N LEU A 51 -4.20 12.05 0.84
CA LEU A 51 -5.26 11.30 1.52
C LEU A 51 -6.25 12.29 2.15
N GLU A 52 -7.46 11.83 2.42
CA GLU A 52 -8.46 12.57 3.18
C GLU A 52 -8.01 12.66 4.65
N GLU A 53 -7.84 13.89 5.14
CA GLU A 53 -7.43 14.16 6.53
C GLU A 53 -8.47 13.58 7.51
N ASP A 54 -8.00 13.00 8.62
CA ASP A 54 -8.81 12.36 9.67
C ASP A 54 -9.60 11.09 9.26
N PHE A 55 -9.65 10.72 7.98
CA PHE A 55 -10.43 9.55 7.51
C PHE A 55 -9.56 8.43 6.95
N ASP A 56 -8.56 8.76 6.13
CA ASP A 56 -7.80 7.77 5.37
C ASP A 56 -6.36 7.64 5.89
N ILE A 57 -5.83 6.41 5.87
CA ILE A 57 -4.50 6.10 6.39
C ILE A 57 -3.73 5.24 5.39
N LEU A 58 -2.45 5.59 5.17
CA LEU A 58 -1.44 4.69 4.62
C LEU A 58 -0.56 4.17 5.76
N SER A 59 -0.56 2.86 6.00
CA SER A 59 0.31 2.22 6.98
C SER A 59 1.41 1.40 6.30
N VAL A 60 2.61 1.45 6.86
CA VAL A 60 3.77 0.64 6.45
C VAL A 60 4.26 -0.12 7.67
N TYR A 61 4.30 -1.45 7.58
CA TYR A 61 4.75 -2.31 8.66
C TYR A 61 5.55 -3.48 8.09
N ASP A 62 6.43 -4.04 8.92
CA ASP A 62 7.13 -5.29 8.64
C ASP A 62 6.26 -6.48 9.10
N GLY A 63 6.33 -7.59 8.38
CA GLY A 63 5.57 -8.81 8.65
C GLY A 63 4.28 -8.97 7.82
N PRO A 64 3.65 -10.15 7.87
CA PRO A 64 2.43 -10.43 7.13
C PRO A 64 1.25 -9.56 7.62
N PRO A 65 0.27 -9.26 6.74
CA PRO A 65 -0.95 -8.56 7.14
C PRO A 65 -1.65 -9.34 8.25
N SER A 66 -1.60 -8.81 9.47
CA SER A 66 -2.31 -9.38 10.60
C SER A 66 -3.74 -8.83 10.60
N PRO A 67 -4.80 -9.66 10.61
CA PRO A 67 -6.19 -9.21 10.63
C PRO A 67 -6.62 -8.59 11.98
N GLY A 68 -5.69 -8.09 12.80
CA GLY A 68 -5.92 -7.76 14.22
C GLY A 68 -5.42 -6.40 14.71
N ASN A 69 -4.81 -5.55 13.89
CA ASN A 69 -4.32 -4.25 14.32
C ASN A 69 -5.28 -3.11 13.96
N HIS A 70 -6.47 -3.13 14.54
CA HIS A 70 -7.41 -2.01 14.58
C HIS A 70 -7.50 -1.34 15.97
N ASN A 71 -6.45 -1.39 16.78
CA ASN A 71 -6.41 -0.66 18.06
C ASN A 71 -4.97 -0.29 18.44
N VAL A 72 -4.55 0.90 18.01
CA VAL A 72 -3.68 1.82 18.77
C VAL A 72 -4.15 3.23 18.50
#